data_AF-A0A1B7VIT2-F1
#
_entry.id   AF-A0A1B7VIT2-F1
#
_cell.length_a   1.000
_cell.length_b   1.000
_cell.length_c   1.000
_cell.angle_alpha   90.00
_cell.angle_beta   90.00
_cell.angle_gamma   90.00
#
_symmetry.space_group_name_H-M   'P 1'
#
loop_
_entity.id
_entity.type
_entity.pdbx_description
1 polymer ?
#
loop_
_entity_poly.entity_id
_entity_poly.type
_entity_poly.pdbx_seq_one_letter_code
_entity_poly.pdbx_strand_id
1 'polypeptide(L)'
;MSVNKYNSHLIILPEDDHNLQIAKGFRRYLNLKDVIQVLPVARGWKKVMEEFENNHIINIRQFPKRNILLLIDFDDQEDRFSYAEGYIPENLRNRVFILGVKIEPRDLKKDVLRNFNHIKSFEDIGEALAKECAENNNELWGHHLLIHNKPELERMILSVRRFLFPN
;
A
#
# COMPACT_ATOMS: atom_id res chain seq x y z
N MET A 1 -8.13 -8.97 -13.26
CA MET A 1 -7.12 -9.35 -14.25
C MET A 1 -5.76 -9.37 -13.56
N SER A 2 -4.88 -10.27 -13.98
CA SER A 2 -3.50 -10.33 -13.48
C SER A 2 -2.65 -9.35 -14.29
N VAL A 3 -1.70 -8.67 -13.64
CA VAL A 3 -0.80 -7.73 -14.31
C VAL A 3 0.25 -8.47 -15.14
N ASN A 4 0.79 -7.82 -16.17
CA ASN A 4 1.89 -8.39 -16.95
C ASN A 4 3.18 -8.41 -16.12
N LYS A 5 3.61 -9.61 -15.70
CA LYS A 5 4.78 -9.82 -14.84
C LYS A 5 6.12 -9.33 -15.42
N TYR A 6 6.20 -9.07 -16.72
CA TYR A 6 7.41 -8.58 -17.39
C TYR A 6 7.50 -7.05 -17.49
N ASN A 7 6.41 -6.34 -17.18
CA ASN A 7 6.35 -4.88 -17.12
C ASN A 7 6.51 -4.40 -15.68
N SER A 8 6.77 -3.11 -15.50
CA SER A 8 6.74 -2.50 -14.17
C SER A 8 5.32 -2.56 -13.61
N HIS A 9 5.19 -3.12 -12.42
CA HIS A 9 3.91 -3.29 -11.74
C HIS A 9 4.11 -3.29 -10.22
N LEU A 10 3.02 -3.01 -9.51
CA LEU A 10 2.91 -3.07 -8.07
C LEU A 10 1.96 -4.20 -7.66
N ILE A 11 2.43 -5.07 -6.79
CA ILE A 11 1.58 -6.02 -6.06
C ILE A 11 1.22 -5.39 -4.71
N ILE A 12 -0.03 -5.49 -4.27
CA ILE A 12 -0.44 -5.07 -2.93
C ILE A 12 -0.91 -6.31 -2.17
N LEU A 13 -0.29 -6.59 -1.03
CA LEU A 13 -0.66 -7.67 -0.12
C LEU A 13 -1.32 -7.08 1.13
N PRO A 14 -2.66 -7.10 1.23
CA PRO A 14 -3.38 -6.56 2.37
C PRO A 14 -3.46 -7.54 3.54
N GLU A 15 -3.39 -7.00 4.75
CA GLU A 15 -3.61 -7.75 5.99
C GLU A 15 -5.05 -8.28 6.12
N ASP A 16 -6.04 -7.41 6.00
CA ASP A 16 -7.46 -7.70 6.27
C ASP A 16 -8.40 -7.12 5.19
N ASP A 17 -9.71 -7.28 5.41
CA ASP A 17 -10.73 -6.84 4.47
C ASP A 17 -10.86 -5.32 4.35
N HIS A 18 -10.49 -4.54 5.38
CA HIS A 18 -10.48 -3.08 5.28
C HIS A 18 -9.31 -2.60 4.43
N ASN A 19 -8.12 -3.17 4.64
CA ASN A 19 -6.92 -2.89 3.85
C ASN A 19 -7.14 -3.30 2.39
N LEU A 20 -7.82 -4.43 2.17
CA LEU A 20 -8.24 -4.85 0.84
C LEU A 20 -9.14 -3.82 0.15
N GLN A 21 -10.12 -3.25 0.86
CA GLN A 21 -11.03 -2.25 0.30
C GLN A 21 -10.30 -0.95 -0.03
N ILE A 22 -9.42 -0.46 0.85
CA ILE A 22 -8.57 0.71 0.57
C ILE A 22 -7.70 0.44 -0.66
N ALA A 23 -7.01 -0.70 -0.74
CA ALA A 23 -6.19 -1.06 -1.90
C ALA A 23 -7.00 -1.17 -3.20
N LYS A 24 -8.23 -1.71 -3.13
CA LYS A 24 -9.14 -1.76 -4.28
C LYS A 24 -9.58 -0.36 -4.71
N GLY A 25 -9.87 0.53 -3.76
CA GLY A 25 -10.17 1.94 -3.99
C GLY A 25 -9.03 2.65 -4.70
N PHE A 26 -7.82 2.52 -4.17
CA PHE A 26 -6.60 3.08 -4.77
C PHE A 26 -6.45 2.63 -6.23
N ARG A 27 -6.59 1.33 -6.49
CA ARG A 27 -6.51 0.77 -7.86
C ARG A 27 -7.61 1.29 -8.81
N ARG A 28 -8.74 1.80 -8.31
CA ARG A 28 -9.82 2.30 -9.19
C ARG A 28 -9.43 3.60 -9.88
N TYR A 29 -8.54 4.38 -9.27
CA TYR A 29 -8.06 5.63 -9.86
C TYR A 29 -7.35 5.37 -11.19
N LEU A 30 -7.53 6.30 -12.14
CA LEU A 30 -7.21 6.20 -13.57
C LEU A 30 -5.98 5.34 -13.91
N ASN A 31 -6.14 4.43 -14.88
CA ASN A 31 -5.09 3.59 -15.47
C ASN A 31 -4.29 2.66 -14.53
N LEU A 32 -4.61 2.61 -13.23
CA LEU A 32 -3.89 1.76 -12.28
C LEU A 32 -4.25 0.27 -12.37
N LYS A 33 -5.36 -0.08 -13.02
CA LYS A 33 -5.85 -1.47 -13.10
C LYS A 33 -4.88 -2.43 -13.80
N ASP A 34 -4.10 -1.94 -14.75
CA ASP A 34 -3.18 -2.75 -15.56
C ASP A 34 -1.77 -2.86 -14.96
N VAL A 35 -1.45 -2.00 -13.98
CA VAL A 35 -0.15 -1.92 -13.31
C VAL A 35 -0.21 -2.26 -11.82
N ILE A 36 -1.40 -2.38 -11.22
CA ILE A 36 -1.60 -2.80 -9.83
C ILE A 36 -2.38 -4.12 -9.76
N GLN A 37 -1.80 -5.11 -9.08
CA GLN A 37 -2.51 -6.31 -8.66
C GLN A 37 -2.70 -6.30 -7.14
N VAL A 38 -3.95 -6.32 -6.70
CA VAL A 38 -4.32 -6.47 -5.29
C VAL A 38 -4.56 -7.95 -5.02
N LEU A 39 -3.83 -8.52 -4.06
CA LEU A 39 -3.93 -9.92 -3.66
C LEU A 39 -5.10 -10.14 -2.68
N PRO A 40 -5.51 -11.41 -2.45
CA PRO A 40 -6.35 -11.76 -1.31
C PRO A 40 -5.71 -11.37 0.03
N VAL A 41 -6.54 -11.23 1.06
CA VAL A 41 -6.09 -10.90 2.41
C VAL A 41 -5.26 -12.01 3.03
N ALA A 42 -4.19 -11.65 3.74
CA ALA A 42 -3.35 -12.61 4.46
C ALA A 42 -3.97 -13.07 5.79
N ARG A 43 -4.93 -12.30 6.34
CA ARG A 43 -5.61 -12.51 7.63
C ARG A 43 -4.67 -12.34 8.84
N GLY A 44 -4.06 -11.16 8.92
CA GLY A 44 -3.21 -10.74 10.03
C GLY A 44 -1.80 -10.36 9.59
N TRP A 45 -1.21 -9.34 10.20
CA TRP A 45 0.07 -8.76 9.75
C TRP A 45 1.23 -9.77 9.77
N LYS A 46 1.28 -10.70 10.75
CA LYS A 46 2.28 -11.78 10.75
C LYS A 46 2.11 -12.72 9.56
N LYS A 47 0.87 -12.98 9.15
CA LYS A 47 0.58 -13.77 7.95
C LYS A 47 0.96 -13.03 6.67
N VAL A 48 0.89 -11.69 6.65
CA VAL A 48 1.46 -10.89 5.55
C VAL A 48 2.96 -11.15 5.42
N MET A 49 3.70 -11.19 6.53
CA MET A 49 5.14 -11.47 6.50
C MET A 49 5.45 -12.92 6.07
N GLU A 50 4.72 -13.91 6.61
CA GLU A 50 4.86 -15.31 6.21
C GLU A 50 4.57 -15.50 4.70
N GLU A 51 3.50 -14.90 4.18
CA GLU A 51 3.15 -14.97 2.76
C GLU A 51 4.22 -14.27 1.90
N PHE A 52 4.70 -13.11 2.35
CA PHE A 52 5.78 -12.39 1.68
C PHE A 52 7.07 -13.22 1.57
N GLU A 53 7.51 -13.80 2.69
CA GLU A 53 8.74 -14.59 2.75
C GLU A 53 8.64 -15.84 1.89
N ASN A 54 7.55 -16.60 2.04
CA ASN A 54 7.37 -17.89 1.38
C ASN A 54 7.11 -17.76 -0.12
N ASN A 55 6.33 -16.76 -0.54
CA ASN A 55 5.80 -16.72 -1.91
C ASN A 55 6.28 -15.52 -2.73
N HIS A 56 6.66 -14.41 -2.12
CA HIS A 56 6.95 -13.18 -2.87
C HIS A 56 8.44 -12.87 -3.05
N ILE A 57 9.32 -13.23 -2.12
CA ILE A 57 10.77 -12.97 -2.24
C ILE A 57 11.36 -13.57 -3.52
N ILE A 58 11.13 -14.86 -3.77
CA ILE A 58 11.64 -15.58 -4.97
C ILE A 58 11.11 -14.91 -6.24
N ASN A 59 9.83 -14.57 -6.21
CA ASN A 59 9.09 -13.93 -7.29
C ASN A 59 9.63 -12.53 -7.63
N ILE A 60 10.00 -11.73 -6.64
CA ILE A 60 10.60 -10.41 -6.82
C ILE A 60 12.03 -10.53 -7.35
N ARG A 61 12.79 -11.56 -6.95
CA ARG A 61 14.11 -11.85 -7.54
C ARG A 61 13.99 -12.26 -9.01
N GLN A 62 13.01 -13.09 -9.35
CA GLN A 62 12.78 -13.56 -10.71
C GLN A 62 12.28 -12.45 -11.67
N PHE A 63 11.48 -11.51 -11.17
CA PHE A 63 10.91 -10.43 -11.98
C PHE A 63 11.41 -9.06 -11.47
N PRO A 64 12.51 -8.51 -12.02
CA PRO A 64 13.15 -7.29 -11.52
C PRO A 64 12.25 -6.05 -11.49
N LYS A 65 11.25 -5.99 -12.38
CA LYS A 65 10.30 -4.87 -12.46
C LYS A 65 9.09 -5.00 -11.52
N ARG A 66 9.00 -6.09 -10.77
CA ARG A 66 7.97 -6.29 -9.75
C ARG A 66 8.33 -5.50 -8.50
N ASN A 67 7.37 -4.71 -8.03
CA ASN A 67 7.36 -4.08 -6.73
C ASN A 67 6.24 -4.68 -5.88
N ILE A 68 6.37 -4.65 -4.56
CA ILE A 68 5.31 -5.08 -3.65
C ILE A 68 5.12 -4.07 -2.52
N LEU A 69 3.87 -3.84 -2.15
CA LEU A 69 3.45 -3.11 -0.97
C LEU A 69 2.81 -4.11 0.01
N LEU A 70 3.37 -4.20 1.20
CA LEU A 70 2.77 -4.87 2.36
C LEU A 70 1.88 -3.83 3.07
N LEU A 71 0.57 -4.07 3.09
CA LEU A 71 -0.41 -3.13 3.63
C LEU A 71 -0.98 -3.70 4.95
N ILE A 72 -0.47 -3.19 6.07
CA ILE A 72 -0.73 -3.72 7.42
C ILE A 72 -1.30 -2.64 8.34
N ASP A 73 -1.92 -3.06 9.43
CA ASP A 73 -2.37 -2.19 10.52
C ASP A 73 -1.25 -2.10 11.56
N PHE A 74 -0.95 -0.88 12.00
CA PHE A 74 0.09 -0.67 13.01
C PHE A 74 -0.44 -0.83 14.45
N ASP A 75 -1.76 -0.75 14.69
CA ASP A 75 -2.39 -0.86 16.01
C ASP A 75 -1.73 0.01 17.11
N ASP A 76 -1.20 1.17 16.73
CA ASP A 76 -0.42 2.10 17.55
C ASP A 76 0.86 1.47 18.15
N GLN A 77 1.37 0.40 17.52
CA GLN A 77 2.59 -0.31 17.92
C GLN A 77 3.76 0.11 17.04
N GLU A 78 4.66 0.91 17.62
CA GLU A 78 5.83 1.48 16.91
C GLU A 78 6.81 0.41 16.39
N ASP A 79 6.84 -0.77 17.01
CA ASP A 79 7.76 -1.86 16.67
C ASP A 79 7.34 -2.65 15.43
N ARG A 80 6.06 -2.58 15.02
CA ARG A 80 5.56 -3.36 13.87
C ARG A 80 6.23 -3.01 12.56
N PHE A 81 6.54 -1.73 12.33
CA PHE A 81 7.27 -1.31 11.14
C PHE A 81 8.64 -1.98 11.10
N SER A 82 9.43 -1.82 12.17
CA SER A 82 10.78 -2.37 12.30
C SER A 82 10.79 -3.89 12.23
N TYR A 83 9.79 -4.54 12.83
CA TYR A 83 9.63 -5.99 12.75
C TYR A 83 9.38 -6.44 11.31
N ALA A 84 8.44 -5.81 10.60
CA ALA A 84 8.13 -6.13 9.21
C ALA A 84 9.33 -5.83 8.29
N GLU A 85 10.05 -4.72 8.54
CA GLU A 85 11.27 -4.37 7.80
C GLU A 85 12.34 -5.46 7.94
N GLY A 86 12.44 -6.12 9.09
CA GLY A 86 13.35 -7.23 9.34
C GLY A 86 13.18 -8.43 8.40
N TYR A 87 12.00 -8.62 7.80
CA TYR A 87 11.74 -9.67 6.81
C TYR A 87 12.22 -9.31 5.41
N ILE A 88 12.55 -8.04 5.15
CA ILE A 88 12.90 -7.55 3.83
C ILE A 88 14.40 -7.75 3.60
N PRO A 89 14.81 -8.61 2.65
CA PRO A 89 16.23 -8.74 2.30
C PRO A 89 16.80 -7.40 1.83
N GLU A 90 18.02 -7.08 2.24
CA GLU A 90 18.67 -5.79 1.93
C GLU A 90 18.65 -5.47 0.43
N ASN A 91 18.92 -6.47 -0.41
CA ASN A 91 18.94 -6.32 -1.87
C ASN A 91 17.55 -6.12 -2.51
N LEU A 92 16.47 -6.27 -1.74
CA LEU A 92 15.09 -6.06 -2.18
C LEU A 92 14.46 -4.79 -1.62
N ARG A 93 15.12 -4.09 -0.69
CA ARG A 93 14.56 -2.89 -0.02
C ARG A 93 13.95 -1.91 -1.02
N ASN A 94 14.63 -1.58 -2.11
CA ASN A 94 14.14 -0.61 -3.12
C ASN A 94 12.85 -1.02 -3.88
N ARG A 95 12.32 -2.22 -3.66
CA ARG A 95 11.14 -2.77 -4.38
C ARG A 95 10.07 -3.37 -3.46
N VAL A 96 10.30 -3.38 -2.15
CA VAL A 96 9.37 -3.88 -1.13
C VAL A 96 9.07 -2.72 -0.20
N PHE A 97 7.80 -2.39 0.01
CA PHE A 97 7.37 -1.25 0.81
C PHE A 97 6.37 -1.68 1.89
N ILE A 98 6.32 -0.96 3.00
CA ILE A 98 5.36 -1.22 4.10
C ILE A 98 4.58 0.06 4.42
N LEU A 99 3.28 0.09 4.11
CA LEU A 99 2.40 1.19 4.52
C LEU A 99 1.25 0.66 5.35
N GLY A 100 0.61 1.54 6.11
CA GLY A 100 -0.45 1.15 7.01
C GLY A 100 -1.17 2.29 7.68
N VAL A 101 -2.28 1.99 8.35
CA VAL A 101 -2.94 2.98 9.22
C VAL A 101 -2.33 2.89 10.61
N LYS A 102 -2.10 4.05 11.25
CA LYS A 102 -1.39 4.11 12.54
C LYS A 102 -2.05 3.24 13.60
N ILE A 103 -3.37 3.29 13.69
CA ILE A 103 -4.17 2.48 14.62
C ILE A 103 -4.83 1.36 13.80
N GLU A 104 -6.06 1.60 13.32
CA GLU A 104 -6.75 0.70 12.40
C GLU A 104 -7.50 1.48 11.30
N PRO A 105 -7.78 0.85 10.14
CA PRO A 105 -8.54 1.46 9.04
C PRO A 105 -9.89 2.01 9.46
N ARG A 106 -10.56 1.37 10.42
CA ARG A 106 -11.88 1.80 10.90
C ARG A 106 -11.83 3.16 11.59
N ASP A 107 -10.79 3.41 12.38
CA ASP A 107 -10.58 4.72 13.01
C ASP A 107 -10.30 5.79 11.97
N LEU A 108 -9.47 5.48 10.96
CA LEU A 108 -9.26 6.38 9.83
C LEU A 108 -10.56 6.71 9.13
N LYS A 109 -11.38 5.70 8.78
CA LYS A 109 -12.66 5.95 8.12
C LYS A 109 -13.58 6.83 8.97
N LYS A 110 -13.65 6.59 10.27
CA LYS A 110 -14.49 7.37 11.20
C LYS A 110 -14.07 8.84 11.26
N ASP A 111 -12.77 9.12 11.33
CA ASP A 111 -12.25 10.49 11.36
C ASP A 111 -12.39 11.17 10.00
N VAL A 112 -12.09 10.46 8.91
CA VAL A 112 -12.16 11.03 7.56
C VAL A 112 -13.61 11.33 7.16
N LEU A 113 -14.57 10.48 7.53
CA LEU A 113 -16.02 10.75 7.33
C LEU A 113 -16.50 12.07 7.94
N ARG A 114 -15.88 12.52 9.04
CA ARG A 114 -16.25 13.75 9.74
C ARG A 114 -15.64 14.99 9.11
N ASN A 115 -14.49 14.83 8.45
CA ASN A 115 -13.66 15.94 7.97
C ASN A 115 -13.70 16.08 6.43
N PHE A 116 -14.07 15.02 5.70
CA PHE A 116 -14.04 14.98 4.24
C PHE A 116 -15.39 14.56 3.66
N ASN A 117 -16.17 15.54 3.18
CA ASN A 117 -17.54 15.34 2.71
C ASN A 117 -17.71 14.36 1.52
N HIS A 118 -16.62 14.08 0.78
CA HIS A 118 -16.64 13.22 -0.40
C HIS A 118 -16.29 11.76 -0.10
N ILE A 119 -15.80 11.44 1.09
CA ILE A 119 -15.35 10.09 1.45
C ILE A 119 -16.45 9.40 2.25
N LYS A 120 -16.98 8.27 1.73
CA LYS A 120 -18.09 7.52 2.34
C LYS A 120 -17.74 6.06 2.67
N SER A 121 -16.71 5.53 2.02
CA SER A 121 -16.29 4.13 2.09
C SER A 121 -14.77 4.00 2.22
N PHE A 122 -14.29 2.78 2.48
CA PHE A 122 -12.85 2.48 2.47
C PHE A 122 -12.28 2.60 1.05
N GLU A 123 -13.06 2.24 0.03
CA GLU A 123 -12.69 2.46 -1.35
C GLU A 123 -12.52 3.94 -1.67
N ASP A 124 -13.39 4.81 -1.16
CA ASP A 124 -13.26 6.26 -1.39
C ASP A 124 -11.99 6.83 -0.75
N ILE A 125 -11.58 6.31 0.43
CA ILE A 125 -10.29 6.64 1.04
C ILE A 125 -9.16 6.26 0.09
N GLY A 126 -9.17 5.02 -0.42
CA GLY A 126 -8.14 4.56 -1.36
C GLY A 126 -8.07 5.40 -2.63
N GLU A 127 -9.23 5.72 -3.22
CA GLU A 127 -9.32 6.55 -4.43
C GLU A 127 -8.81 7.97 -4.18
N ALA A 128 -9.15 8.57 -3.04
CA ALA A 128 -8.64 9.88 -2.63
C ALA A 128 -7.11 9.88 -2.46
N LEU A 129 -6.55 8.86 -1.78
CA LEU A 129 -5.10 8.70 -1.62
C LEU A 129 -4.37 8.59 -2.97
N ALA A 130 -4.94 7.84 -3.93
CA ALA A 130 -4.38 7.70 -5.27
C ALA A 130 -4.43 9.03 -6.05
N LYS A 131 -5.55 9.75 -5.95
CA LYS A 131 -5.72 11.07 -6.56
C LYS A 131 -4.69 12.06 -6.04
N GLU A 132 -4.49 12.11 -4.73
CA GLU A 132 -3.49 12.97 -4.09
C GLU A 132 -2.08 12.66 -4.58
N CYS A 133 -1.72 11.37 -4.70
CA CYS A 133 -0.45 10.98 -5.31
C CYS A 133 -0.30 11.52 -6.73
N ALA A 134 -1.32 11.40 -7.58
CA ALA A 134 -1.28 11.88 -8.96
C ALA A 134 -1.12 13.41 -9.03
N GLU A 135 -1.87 14.13 -8.20
CA GLU A 135 -1.96 15.60 -8.20
C GLU A 135 -0.87 16.30 -7.36
N ASN A 136 0.03 15.55 -6.73
CA ASN A 136 1.02 16.06 -5.77
C ASN A 136 0.38 16.84 -4.60
N ASN A 137 -0.78 16.37 -4.13
CA ASN A 137 -1.43 16.83 -2.90
C ASN A 137 -1.12 15.85 -1.75
N ASN A 138 -1.20 16.31 -0.51
CA ASN A 138 -0.94 15.52 0.69
C ASN A 138 -1.96 15.82 1.82
N GLU A 139 -3.20 16.17 1.47
CA GLU A 139 -4.21 16.53 2.46
C GLU A 139 -4.61 15.31 3.32
N LEU A 140 -5.07 14.24 2.68
CA LEU A 140 -5.41 12.97 3.34
C LEU A 140 -4.17 12.20 3.75
N TRP A 141 -3.10 12.17 2.93
CA TRP A 141 -1.81 11.62 3.36
C TRP A 141 -1.23 12.33 4.59
N GLY A 142 -1.58 13.61 4.78
CA GLY A 142 -1.23 14.43 5.93
C GLY A 142 -2.07 14.17 7.19
N HIS A 143 -3.11 13.33 7.09
CA HIS A 143 -3.95 12.98 8.23
C HIS A 143 -3.12 12.34 9.37
N HIS A 144 -3.49 12.60 10.62
CA HIS A 144 -2.71 12.16 11.79
C HIS A 144 -2.51 10.63 11.88
N LEU A 145 -3.45 9.85 11.34
CA LEU A 145 -3.36 8.38 11.24
C LEU A 145 -2.57 7.87 10.02
N LEU A 146 -2.11 8.75 9.12
CA LEU A 146 -1.41 8.39 7.88
C LEU A 146 -0.03 9.05 7.74
N ILE A 147 0.19 10.22 8.35
CA ILE A 147 1.41 11.02 8.23
C ILE A 147 2.69 10.25 8.60
N HIS A 148 2.58 9.26 9.49
CA HIS A 148 3.69 8.41 9.90
C HIS A 148 4.27 7.58 8.75
N ASN A 149 3.50 7.31 7.70
CA ASN A 149 3.96 6.61 6.50
C ASN A 149 4.91 7.45 5.64
N LYS A 150 5.01 8.77 5.88
CA LYS A 150 5.69 9.71 4.98
C LYS A 150 7.09 9.26 4.52
N PRO A 151 8.00 8.80 5.41
CA PRO A 151 9.33 8.36 4.97
C PRO A 151 9.28 7.20 3.97
N GLU A 152 8.40 6.22 4.22
CA GLU A 152 8.25 5.06 3.34
C GLU A 152 7.50 5.42 2.05
N LEU A 153 6.50 6.29 2.14
CA LEU A 153 5.77 6.79 0.98
C LEU A 153 6.70 7.55 0.03
N GLU A 154 7.56 8.42 0.55
CA GLU A 154 8.57 9.12 -0.25
C GLU A 154 9.51 8.14 -0.96
N ARG A 155 9.96 7.10 -0.23
CA ARG A 155 10.78 6.03 -0.81
C ARG A 155 10.05 5.24 -1.90
N MET A 156 8.77 4.95 -1.68
CA MET A 156 7.92 4.25 -2.65
C MET A 156 7.71 5.08 -3.91
N ILE A 157 7.41 6.37 -3.77
CA ILE A 157 7.18 7.30 -4.87
C ILE A 157 8.36 7.28 -5.85
N LEU A 158 9.61 7.29 -5.36
CA LEU A 158 10.81 7.24 -6.21
C LEU A 158 10.87 5.99 -7.09
N SER A 159 10.34 4.86 -6.62
CA SER A 159 10.36 3.59 -7.35
C SER A 159 9.14 3.38 -8.26
N VAL A 160 7.95 3.85 -7.85
CA VAL A 160 6.70 3.45 -8.50
C VAL A 160 5.98 4.55 -9.27
N ARG A 161 6.19 5.82 -8.92
CA ARG A 161 5.38 6.93 -9.46
C ARG A 161 5.34 6.94 -10.99
N ARG A 162 6.49 6.76 -11.63
CA ARG A 162 6.65 6.85 -13.09
C ARG A 162 5.75 5.89 -13.87
N PHE A 163 5.44 4.71 -13.33
CA PHE A 163 4.58 3.74 -14.02
C PHE A 163 3.16 3.68 -13.46
N LEU A 164 2.90 4.18 -12.24
CA LEU A 164 1.55 4.32 -11.71
C LEU A 164 0.85 5.56 -12.26
N PHE A 165 1.57 6.68 -12.38
CA PHE A 165 1.03 7.96 -12.83
C PHE A 165 1.91 8.49 -13.96
N PRO A 166 1.84 7.90 -15.17
CA PRO A 166 2.63 8.34 -16.31
C PRO A 166 2.03 9.63 -16.88
N ASN A 167 2.31 10.77 -16.24
CA ASN A 167 2.09 12.13 -16.73
C ASN A 167 3.19 13.04 -16.17
#